data_AF-A0A945KHF2-F1
#
_entry.id   AF-A0A945KHF2-F1
#
_cell.length_a   1.000
_cell.length_b   1.000
_cell.length_c   1.000
_cell.angle_alpha   90.00
_cell.angle_beta   90.00
_cell.angle_gamma   90.00
#
_symmetry.space_group_name_H-M   'P 1'
#
loop_
_entity.id
_entity.type
_entity.pdbx_description
1 polymer ?
#
loop_
_entity_poly.entity_id
_entity_poly.type
_entity_poly.pdbx_seq_one_letter_code
_entity_poly.pdbx_strand_id
1 'polypeptide(L)'
;VFEGRDIKAQGAHAGNKQLNRNNIGICLLGNFANQLDRGSEYRAQKPSAKQLSALKALLDDLRQAYGIRGNMIYGHAELKQTECPGVLMSSWLNRYQREL
;
A
#
# COMPACT_ATOMS: atom_id res chain seq x y z
N VAL A 1 9.47 -9.23 -4.79
CA VAL A 1 9.31 -8.28 -3.67
C VAL A 1 10.71 -7.89 -3.23
N PHE A 2 10.95 -6.62 -2.91
CA PHE A 2 12.23 -6.16 -2.36
C PHE A 2 12.02 -5.84 -0.88
N GLU A 3 12.89 -6.35 -0.02
CA GLU A 3 12.85 -6.05 1.41
C GLU A 3 13.38 -4.64 1.67
N GLY A 4 12.63 -3.86 2.47
CA GLY A 4 13.01 -2.53 2.89
C GLY A 4 13.69 -2.56 4.27
N ARG A 5 13.03 -1.96 5.27
CA ARG A 5 13.48 -2.11 6.67
C ARG A 5 13.10 -3.50 7.18
N ASP A 6 13.96 -4.07 8.01
CA ASP A 6 13.69 -5.30 8.78
C ASP A 6 12.34 -5.19 9.50
N ILE A 7 11.57 -6.28 9.54
CA ILE A 7 10.25 -6.34 10.18
C ILE A 7 10.26 -5.95 11.67
N LYS A 8 11.41 -6.09 12.35
CA LYS A 8 11.60 -5.70 13.76
C LYS A 8 11.95 -4.22 13.90
N ALA A 9 12.29 -3.53 12.81
CA ALA A 9 12.68 -2.13 12.81
C ALA A 9 11.50 -1.22 12.47
N GLN A 10 11.39 -0.11 13.20
CA GLN A 10 10.34 0.88 12.97
C GLN A 10 10.44 1.53 11.58
N GLY A 11 9.36 1.47 10.79
CA GLY A 11 9.16 2.18 9.52
C GLY A 11 8.95 3.70 9.65
N ALA A 12 8.97 4.41 8.51
CA ALA A 12 8.71 5.85 8.40
C ALA A 12 7.83 6.18 7.16
N HIS A 13 6.77 5.41 6.95
CA HIS A 13 5.95 5.41 5.72
C HIS A 13 4.64 6.22 5.85
N ALA A 14 4.14 6.47 7.05
CA ALA A 14 2.85 7.13 7.29
C ALA A 14 2.97 8.56 7.86
N GLY A 15 4.15 9.19 7.74
CA GLY A 15 4.37 10.61 8.04
C GLY A 15 4.40 11.02 9.52
N ASN A 16 3.98 10.18 10.48
CA ASN A 16 4.15 10.46 11.91
C ASN A 16 4.42 9.19 12.73
N LYS A 17 4.93 9.35 13.96
CA LYS A 17 5.32 8.21 14.82
C LYS A 17 4.13 7.29 15.16
N GLN A 18 2.93 7.84 15.34
CA GLN A 18 1.75 7.08 15.75
C GLN A 18 1.30 6.12 14.65
N LEU A 19 1.20 6.59 13.40
CA LEU A 19 0.78 5.79 12.26
C LEU A 19 1.89 4.83 11.75
N ASN A 20 3.14 5.11 12.10
CA ASN A 20 4.25 4.23 11.78
C ASN A 20 4.36 3.06 12.78
N ARG A 21 4.11 3.30 14.08
CA ARG A 21 4.24 2.26 15.11
C ARG A 21 3.29 1.11 14.86
N ASN A 22 3.80 -0.10 15.04
CA ASN A 22 3.08 -1.37 14.93
C ASN A 22 2.41 -1.59 13.55
N ASN A 23 2.88 -0.90 12.51
CA ASN A 23 2.37 -1.03 11.15
C ASN A 23 3.50 -1.47 10.20
N ILE A 24 3.16 -2.33 9.24
CA ILE A 24 4.07 -2.76 8.17
C ILE A 24 3.81 -1.87 6.94
N GLY A 25 4.80 -1.09 6.54
CA GLY A 25 4.71 -0.26 5.34
C GLY A 25 5.05 -1.05 4.07
N ILE A 26 4.08 -1.17 3.17
CA ILE A 26 4.30 -1.74 1.83
C ILE A 26 4.23 -0.63 0.79
N CYS A 27 5.29 -0.47 0.00
CA CYS A 27 5.32 0.46 -1.12
C CYS A 27 5.25 -0.32 -2.43
N LEU A 28 4.19 -0.08 -3.23
CA LEU A 28 4.14 -0.54 -4.60
C LEU A 28 4.80 0.52 -5.49
N LEU A 29 5.90 0.16 -6.17
CA LEU A 29 6.63 1.10 -7.01
C LEU A 29 5.82 1.50 -8.26
N GLY A 30 5.57 2.80 -8.40
CA GLY A 30 4.84 3.40 -9.51
C GLY A 30 4.10 4.67 -9.10
N ASN A 31 3.47 5.34 -10.07
CA ASN A 31 2.53 6.42 -9.80
C ASN A 31 1.10 5.96 -10.13
N PHE A 32 0.23 5.86 -9.13
CA PHE A 32 -1.16 5.43 -9.32
C PHE A 32 -2.18 6.54 -9.02
N ALA A 33 -1.69 7.77 -8.82
CA ALA A 33 -2.49 8.99 -8.67
C ALA A 33 -2.34 9.88 -9.91
N ASN A 34 -3.37 10.66 -10.24
CA ASN A 34 -3.29 11.65 -11.31
C ASN A 34 -2.73 12.94 -10.71
N GLN A 35 -1.49 13.29 -11.03
CA GLN A 35 -0.83 14.51 -10.53
C GLN A 35 -0.50 15.43 -11.72
N LEU A 36 -1.52 15.78 -12.50
CA LEU A 36 -1.35 16.50 -13.76
C LEU A 36 -0.84 17.94 -13.58
N ASP A 37 -0.93 18.48 -12.37
CA ASP A 37 -0.29 19.73 -11.95
C ASP A 37 1.24 19.67 -12.08
N ARG A 38 1.82 18.47 -12.02
CA ARG A 38 3.27 18.23 -12.16
C ARG A 38 3.72 17.97 -13.60
N GLY A 39 2.78 17.80 -14.53
CA GLY A 39 3.06 17.47 -15.93
C GLY A 39 2.17 16.34 -16.46
N SER A 40 1.97 16.29 -17.78
CA SER A 40 1.13 15.29 -18.45
C SER A 40 1.62 13.84 -18.28
N GLU A 41 2.90 13.67 -18.02
CA GLU A 41 3.60 12.42 -17.73
C GLU A 41 3.24 11.84 -16.35
N TYR A 42 2.71 12.66 -15.44
CA TYR A 42 2.27 12.25 -14.10
C TYR A 42 0.81 11.75 -14.05
N ARG A 43 0.32 11.25 -15.18
CA ARG A 43 -0.94 10.51 -15.24
C ARG A 43 -0.81 9.20 -14.45
N ALA A 44 -1.90 8.78 -13.80
CA ALA A 44 -1.97 7.51 -13.10
C ALA A 44 -1.66 6.33 -14.04
N GLN A 45 -0.72 5.49 -13.61
CA GLN A 45 -0.34 4.24 -14.26
C GLN A 45 -1.20 3.09 -13.72
N LYS A 46 -1.40 2.04 -14.51
CA LYS A 46 -1.99 0.81 -13.99
C LYS A 46 -0.87 -0.07 -13.39
N PRO A 47 -1.01 -0.60 -12.17
CA PRO A 47 -0.12 -1.63 -11.67
C PRO A 47 -0.11 -2.83 -12.62
N SER A 48 1.07 -3.43 -12.83
CA SER A 48 1.14 -4.64 -13.65
C SER A 48 0.49 -5.84 -12.95
N ALA A 49 0.03 -6.83 -13.72
CA ALA A 49 -0.54 -8.06 -13.17
C ALA A 49 0.46 -8.78 -12.22
N LYS A 50 1.75 -8.77 -12.57
CA LYS A 50 2.82 -9.35 -11.72
C LYS A 50 2.96 -8.61 -10.39
N GLN A 51 2.87 -7.27 -10.40
CA GLN A 51 2.86 -6.46 -9.18
C GLN A 51 1.67 -6.78 -8.27
N LEU A 52 0.47 -6.88 -8.84
CA LEU A 52 -0.75 -7.17 -8.06
C LEU A 52 -0.74 -8.60 -7.50
N SER A 53 -0.27 -9.58 -8.27
CA SER A 53 -0.13 -10.95 -7.82
C SER A 53 0.89 -11.07 -6.68
N ALA A 54 2.06 -10.43 -6.81
CA ALA A 54 3.06 -10.40 -5.75
C ALA A 54 2.59 -9.65 -4.50
N LEU A 55 1.85 -8.56 -4.67
CA LEU A 55 1.25 -7.82 -3.55
C LEU A 55 0.22 -8.67 -2.81
N LYS A 56 -0.67 -9.37 -3.53
CA LYS A 56 -1.66 -10.25 -2.92
C LYS A 56 -0.99 -11.35 -2.08
N ALA A 57 -0.02 -12.06 -2.66
CA ALA A 57 0.72 -13.10 -1.96
C ALA A 57 1.41 -12.56 -0.69
N LEU A 58 2.09 -11.42 -0.80
CA LEU A 58 2.73 -10.77 0.35
C LEU A 58 1.72 -10.40 1.46
N LEU A 59 0.57 -9.84 1.10
CA LEU A 59 -0.47 -9.50 2.07
C LEU A 59 -1.01 -10.75 2.76
N ASP A 60 -1.28 -11.82 2.01
CA ASP A 60 -1.79 -13.07 2.58
C ASP A 60 -0.77 -13.71 3.54
N ASP A 61 0.51 -13.76 3.15
CA ASP A 61 1.61 -14.29 3.97
C ASP A 61 1.78 -13.48 5.27
N LEU A 62 1.83 -12.15 5.20
CA LEU A 62 2.00 -11.29 6.37
C LEU A 62 0.80 -11.39 7.32
N ARG A 63 -0.42 -11.46 6.77
CA ARG A 63 -1.62 -11.63 7.60
C ARG A 63 -1.62 -12.96 8.33
N GLN A 64 -1.26 -14.04 7.65
CA GLN A 64 -1.17 -15.35 8.27
C GLN A 64 -0.07 -15.38 9.35
N ALA A 65 1.11 -14.84 9.05
CA ALA A 65 2.26 -14.84 9.96
C ALA A 65 2.03 -14.00 11.22
N TYR A 66 1.34 -12.86 11.10
CA TYR A 66 1.17 -11.88 12.19
C TYR A 66 -0.26 -11.74 12.71
N GLY A 67 -1.20 -12.58 12.25
CA GLY A 67 -2.60 -12.53 12.66
C GLY A 67 -3.33 -11.24 12.26
N ILE A 68 -2.94 -10.59 11.17
CA ILE A 68 -3.53 -9.31 10.72
C ILE A 68 -4.88 -9.59 10.05
N ARG A 69 -5.94 -9.01 10.60
CA ARG A 69 -7.30 -9.14 10.07
C ARG A 69 -7.46 -8.34 8.78
N GLY A 70 -8.38 -8.76 7.91
CA GLY A 70 -8.62 -8.09 6.63
C GLY A 70 -9.03 -6.62 6.76
N ASN A 71 -9.71 -6.27 7.85
CA ASN A 71 -10.09 -4.89 8.19
C ASN A 71 -8.97 -4.06 8.82
N MET A 72 -7.75 -4.61 8.93
CA MET A 72 -6.54 -3.92 9.43
C MET A 72 -5.54 -3.62 8.30
N ILE A 73 -6.02 -3.57 7.06
CA ILE A 73 -5.21 -3.28 5.88
C ILE A 73 -5.74 -1.99 5.30
N TYR A 74 -4.89 -0.97 5.24
CA TYR A 74 -5.30 0.38 4.90
C TYR A 74 -4.47 0.92 3.74
N GLY A 75 -5.13 1.64 2.83
CA GLY A 75 -4.47 2.59 1.96
C GLY A 75 -3.98 3.78 2.75
N HIS A 76 -2.89 4.41 2.32
CA HIS A 76 -2.30 5.55 3.05
C HIS A 76 -3.28 6.73 3.21
N ALA A 77 -4.16 6.96 2.23
CA ALA A 77 -5.22 7.96 2.26
C ALA A 77 -6.30 7.69 3.32
N GLU A 78 -6.44 6.46 3.80
CA GLU A 78 -7.36 6.11 4.90
C GLU A 78 -6.78 6.49 6.27
N LEU A 79 -5.45 6.71 6.36
CA LEU A 79 -4.75 7.02 7.61
C LEU A 79 -4.40 8.50 7.75
N LYS A 80 -4.24 9.22 6.63
CA LYS A 80 -3.93 10.66 6.63
C LYS A 80 -4.27 11.32 5.30
N GLN A 81 -4.25 12.65 5.28
CA GLN A 81 -4.42 13.44 4.07
C GLN A 81 -3.24 13.23 3.11
N THR A 82 -3.46 12.45 2.06
CA THR A 82 -2.52 12.16 0.97
C THR A 82 -3.28 11.54 -0.21
N GLU A 83 -2.72 11.65 -1.41
CA GLU A 83 -3.27 10.97 -2.61
C GLU A 83 -2.85 9.49 -2.66
N CYS A 84 -1.81 9.11 -1.92
CA CYS A 84 -1.32 7.73 -1.85
C CYS A 84 -2.39 6.80 -1.25
N PRO A 85 -2.65 5.59 -1.79
CA PRO A 85 -1.86 4.90 -2.81
C PRO A 85 -2.30 5.21 -4.25
N GLY A 86 -3.21 6.15 -4.46
CA GLY A 86 -3.80 6.49 -5.74
C GLY A 86 -5.07 5.70 -6.05
N VAL A 87 -5.96 6.29 -6.85
CA VAL A 87 -7.34 5.77 -7.09
C VAL A 87 -7.35 4.33 -7.61
N LEU A 88 -6.38 3.97 -8.46
CA LEU A 88 -6.30 2.62 -9.02
C LEU A 88 -5.91 1.58 -7.96
N MET A 89 -5.02 1.96 -7.04
CA MET A 89 -4.64 1.09 -5.92
C MET A 89 -5.71 1.01 -4.85
N SER A 90 -6.38 2.12 -4.52
CA SER A 90 -7.52 2.11 -3.59
C SER A 90 -8.63 1.21 -4.11
N SER A 91 -8.93 1.26 -5.41
CA SER A 91 -9.92 0.37 -6.04
C SER A 91 -9.53 -1.11 -5.95
N TRP A 92 -8.24 -1.44 -6.10
CA TRP A 92 -7.74 -2.80 -5.96
C TRP A 92 -7.78 -3.27 -4.51
N LEU A 93 -7.36 -2.43 -3.56
CA LEU A 93 -7.38 -2.75 -2.14
C LEU A 93 -8.80 -3.05 -1.65
N ASN A 94 -9.78 -2.23 -2.06
CA ASN A 94 -11.19 -2.44 -1.73
C ASN A 94 -11.72 -3.79 -2.26
N ARG A 95 -11.22 -4.27 -3.42
CA ARG A 95 -11.58 -5.61 -3.91
C ARG A 95 -10.93 -6.70 -3.08
N TYR A 96 -9.62 -6.58 -2.85
CA TYR A 96 -8.87 -7.51 -2.02
C TYR A 96 -9.54 -7.69 -0.66
N GLN A 97 -9.91 -6.60 0.04
CA GLN A 97 -10.57 -6.65 1.34
C GLN A 97 -11.94 -7.35 1.35
N ARG A 98 -12.69 -7.31 0.25
CA ARG A 98 -14.00 -8.00 0.12
C ARG A 98 -13.87 -9.50 -0.12
N GLU A 99 -12.68 -9.97 -0.50
CA GLU A 99 -12.38 -11.38 -0.72
C GLU A 99 -11.85 -12.08 0.55
N LEU A 100 -11.77 -11.36 1.68
CA LEU A 100 -11.22 -11.82 2.96
C LEU A 100 -12.30 -12.19 3.96
#